data_AF-A0A1I3TYQ5-F1
#
_entry.id   AF-A0A1I3TYQ5-F1
#
_cell.length_a   1.000
_cell.length_b   1.000
_cell.length_c   1.000
_cell.angle_alpha   90.00
_cell.angle_beta   90.00
_cell.angle_gamma   90.00
#
_symmetry.space_group_name_H-M   'P 1'
#
loop_
_entity.id
_entity.type
_entity.pdbx_description
1 polymer ?
#
loop_
_entity_poly.entity_id
_entity_poly.type
_entity_poly.pdbx_seq_one_letter_code
_entity_poly.pdbx_strand_id
1 'polypeptide(L)' 'MPEEPLEQGKGYAEVRGVAGCVETAAAHRDAVGRLHELAERLEEEHGAVTDDEQRAALDRIAAIDGRHDEQRPRSGEVV' A
#
# COMPACT_ATOMS: atom_id res chain seq x y z
N MET A 1 -46.07 -22.58 -2.32
CA MET A 1 -44.85 -21.79 -2.08
C MET A 1 -43.78 -22.73 -1.54
N PRO A 2 -42.60 -22.80 -2.17
CA PRO A 2 -41.39 -22.91 -1.38
C PRO A 2 -40.45 -21.75 -1.73
N GLU A 3 -40.22 -20.86 -0.78
CA GLU A 3 -39.13 -19.88 -0.83
C GLU A 3 -37.83 -20.57 -0.37
N GLU A 4 -37.28 -21.46 -1.18
CA GLU A 4 -35.94 -22.00 -0.91
C GLU A 4 -35.17 -22.14 -2.23
N PRO A 5 -34.53 -21.04 -2.69
CA PRO A 5 -33.14 -21.16 -3.10
C PRO A 5 -32.25 -19.95 -2.73
N LEU A 6 -32.78 -18.89 -2.12
CA LEU A 6 -32.04 -17.65 -1.92
C LEU A 6 -30.98 -17.73 -0.81
N GLU A 7 -31.23 -18.51 0.25
CA GLU A 7 -30.26 -18.65 1.36
C GLU A 7 -29.01 -19.46 0.96
N GLN A 8 -29.11 -20.41 0.04
CA GLN A 8 -27.95 -21.14 -0.50
C GLN A 8 -27.07 -20.23 -1.37
N GLY A 9 -27.66 -19.30 -2.13
CA GLY A 9 -26.91 -18.34 -2.94
C GLY A 9 -26.13 -17.32 -2.09
N LYS A 10 -26.69 -16.90 -0.96
CA LYS A 10 -26.08 -15.90 -0.06
C LYS A 10 -24.84 -16.46 0.65
N GLY A 11 -24.90 -17.68 1.18
CA GLY A 11 -23.76 -18.34 1.82
C GLY A 11 -22.58 -18.58 0.86
N TYR A 12 -22.85 -18.96 -0.39
CA TYR A 12 -21.81 -19.15 -1.41
C TYR A 12 -21.14 -17.83 -1.84
N ALA A 13 -21.89 -16.73 -1.94
CA ALA A 13 -21.35 -15.42 -2.25
C ALA A 13 -20.49 -14.87 -1.09
N GLU A 14 -20.90 -15.11 0.16
CA GLU A 14 -20.15 -14.74 1.36
C GLU A 14 -18.83 -15.52 1.48
N VAL A 15 -18.86 -16.84 1.25
CA VAL A 15 -17.65 -17.68 1.22
C VAL A 15 -16.69 -17.26 0.09
N ARG A 16 -17.21 -16.90 -1.09
CA ARG A 16 -16.40 -16.40 -2.21
C ARG A 16 -15.81 -15.01 -1.93
N GLY A 17 -16.55 -14.15 -1.21
CA GLY A 17 -16.07 -12.85 -0.76
C GLY A 17 -14.93 -12.97 0.26
N VAL A 18 -15.08 -13.87 1.24
CA VAL A 18 -14.04 -14.18 2.22
C VAL A 18 -12.81 -14.81 1.55
N ALA A 19 -12.99 -15.73 0.61
CA ALA A 19 -11.88 -16.31 -0.16
C ALA A 19 -11.09 -15.24 -0.93
N GLY A 20 -11.78 -14.29 -1.58
CA GLY A 20 -11.13 -13.17 -2.26
C GLY A 20 -10.36 -12.24 -1.31
N CYS A 21 -10.89 -11.97 -0.12
CA CYS A 21 -10.18 -11.18 0.90
C CYS A 21 -8.94 -11.91 1.46
N VAL A 22 -9.00 -13.22 1.61
CA VAL A 22 -7.86 -14.03 2.07
C VAL A 22 -6.77 -14.10 0.99
N GLU A 23 -7.15 -14.25 -0.27
CA GLU A 23 -6.21 -14.23 -1.40
C GLU A 23 -5.50 -12.88 -1.53
N THR A 24 -6.21 -11.76 -1.38
CA THR A 24 -5.58 -10.43 -1.43
C THR A 24 -4.67 -10.17 -0.21
N ALA A 25 -5.08 -10.61 0.98
CA ALA A 25 -4.24 -10.53 2.17
C ALA A 25 -2.98 -11.42 2.04
N ALA A 26 -3.11 -12.62 1.46
CA ALA A 26 -1.98 -13.51 1.20
C ALA A 26 -1.02 -12.91 0.15
N ALA A 27 -1.55 -12.36 -0.94
CA ALA A 27 -0.75 -11.66 -1.96
C ALA A 27 -0.03 -10.44 -1.38
N HIS A 28 -0.70 -9.68 -0.52
CA HIS A 28 -0.08 -8.56 0.19
C HIS A 28 1.05 -9.01 1.11
N ARG A 29 0.83 -10.08 1.90
CA ARG A 29 1.84 -10.64 2.79
C ARG A 29 3.06 -11.17 2.04
N ASP A 30 2.82 -11.84 0.92
CA ASP A 30 3.87 -12.34 0.02
C ASP A 30 4.66 -11.18 -0.62
N ALA A 31 3.99 -10.11 -1.03
CA ALA A 31 4.65 -8.90 -1.52
C ALA A 31 5.51 -8.23 -0.43
N VAL A 32 5.01 -8.13 0.81
CA VAL A 32 5.77 -7.61 1.96
C VAL A 32 6.97 -8.52 2.26
N GLY A 33 6.80 -9.84 2.21
CA GLY A 33 7.89 -10.80 2.38
C GLY A 33 9.01 -10.61 1.36
N ARG A 34 8.65 -10.46 0.07
CA ARG A 34 9.64 -10.17 -0.99
C ARG A 34 10.35 -8.83 -0.80
N LEU A 35 9.65 -7.81 -0.33
CA LEU A 35 10.27 -6.52 -0.03
C LEU A 35 11.28 -6.64 1.12
N HIS A 36 10.98 -7.46 2.12
CA HIS A 36 11.89 -7.70 3.24
C HIS A 36 13.14 -8.45 2.79
N GLU A 37 13.00 -9.52 2.01
CA GLU A 37 14.14 -10.27 1.45
C GLU A 37 15.06 -9.38 0.60
N LEU A 38 14.46 -8.49 -0.21
CA LEU A 38 15.24 -7.51 -0.99
C LEU A 38 15.95 -6.50 -0.10
N ALA A 39 15.31 -6.04 0.98
CA ALA A 39 15.92 -5.12 1.93
C ALA A 39 17.11 -5.77 2.65
N GLU A 40 16.96 -7.01 3.13
CA GLU A 40 18.05 -7.77 3.75
C GLU A 40 19.24 -7.92 2.80
N ARG A 41 19.00 -8.30 1.54
CA ARG A 41 20.06 -8.43 0.54
C ARG A 41 20.76 -7.10 0.24
N LEU A 42 20.03 -5.99 0.21
CA LEU A 42 20.61 -4.66 0.01
C LEU A 42 21.43 -4.22 1.21
N GLU A 43 20.99 -4.54 2.43
CA GLU A 43 21.73 -4.27 3.67
C GLU A 43 23.01 -5.09 3.75
N GLU A 44 23.00 -6.34 3.31
CA GLU A 44 24.21 -7.17 3.21
C GLU A 44 25.24 -6.59 2.23
N GLU A 45 24.79 -6.06 1.09
CA GLU A 45 25.68 -5.53 0.04
C GLU A 45 26.21 -4.12 0.36
N HIS A 46 25.35 -3.25 0.89
CA HIS A 46 25.63 -1.82 1.03
C HIS A 46 25.74 -1.35 2.48
N GLY A 47 25.44 -2.21 3.46
CA GLY A 47 25.31 -1.85 4.86
C GLY A 47 23.94 -1.29 5.20
N ALA A 48 23.65 -1.20 6.50
CA ALA A 48 22.40 -0.65 7.01
C ALA A 48 22.28 0.84 6.67
N VAL A 49 21.08 1.26 6.31
CA VAL A 49 20.77 2.69 6.15
C VAL A 49 20.91 3.38 7.51
N THR A 50 21.76 4.38 7.57
CA THR A 50 21.98 5.16 8.79
C THR A 50 20.87 6.18 9.00
N ASP A 51 20.67 6.59 10.26
CA ASP A 51 19.71 7.65 10.61
C ASP A 51 19.98 8.96 9.86
N ASP A 52 21.25 9.28 9.61
CA ASP A 52 21.68 10.46 8.87
C ASP A 52 21.31 10.38 7.38
N GLU A 53 21.51 9.22 6.76
CA GLU A 53 21.10 8.98 5.37
C GLU A 53 19.58 9.03 5.22
N GLN A 54 18.85 8.43 6.17
CA GLN A 54 17.39 8.50 6.20
C GLN A 54 16.91 9.94 6.36
N ARG A 55 17.52 10.73 7.25
CA ARG A 55 17.21 12.15 7.44
C ARG A 55 17.44 12.95 6.16
N ALA A 56 18.60 12.79 5.53
CA ALA A 56 18.95 13.47 4.30
C ALA A 56 17.97 13.15 3.15
N ALA A 57 17.52 11.89 3.06
CA ALA A 57 16.52 11.48 2.08
C ALA A 57 15.16 12.16 2.33
N LEU A 58 14.70 12.19 3.58
CA LEU A 58 13.44 12.85 3.96
C LEU A 58 13.49 14.35 3.71
N ASP A 59 14.60 15.01 4.04
CA ASP A 59 14.79 16.45 3.79
C ASP A 59 14.72 16.77 2.28
N ARG A 60 15.26 15.87 1.44
CA ARG A 60 15.18 16.00 -0.02
C ARG A 60 13.76 15.84 -0.54
N ILE A 61 12.98 14.90 0.01
CA ILE A 61 11.56 14.74 -0.34
C ILE A 61 10.79 15.99 0.07
N ALA A 62 10.96 16.48 1.30
CA ALA A 62 10.33 17.69 1.77
C ALA A 62 10.67 18.93 0.92
N ALA A 63 11.92 19.03 0.43
CA ALA A 63 12.31 20.08 -0.50
C ALA A 63 11.63 19.96 -1.87
N ILE A 64 11.34 18.75 -2.34
CA ILE A 64 10.59 18.52 -3.59
C ILE A 64 9.12 18.90 -3.37
N ASP A 65 8.52 18.46 -2.27
CA ASP A 65 7.13 18.75 -1.91
C ASP A 65 6.92 20.26 -1.74
N GLY A 66 7.82 20.95 -1.04
CA GLY A 66 7.77 22.41 -0.89
C GLY A 66 7.82 23.15 -2.23
N ARG A 67 8.64 22.69 -3.18
CA ARG A 67 8.66 23.25 -4.54
C ARG A 67 7.37 22.98 -5.30
N HIS A 68 6.73 21.83 -5.08
CA HIS A 68 5.44 21.52 -5.70
C HIS A 68 4.32 22.39 -5.13
N ASP A 69 4.35 22.66 -3.82
CA ASP A 69 3.41 23.57 -3.16
C ASP A 69 3.59 25.02 -3.62
N GLU A 70 4.83 25.48 -3.81
CA GLU A 70 5.15 26.81 -4.38
C GLU A 70 4.71 26.95 -5.85
N GLN A 71 4.78 25.86 -6.62
CA GLN A 71 4.36 25.83 -8.02
C GLN A 71 2.86 25.61 -8.20
N ARG A 72 2.11 25.34 -7.14
CA ARG A 72 0.65 25.24 -7.20
C ARG A 72 0.08 26.67 -7.29
N PRO A 73 -0.40 27.14 -8.46
CA PRO A 73 -1.19 28.36 -8.47
C PRO A 73 -2.37 28.17 -7.51
N ARG A 74 -2.81 29.24 -6.85
CA ARG A 74 -4.11 29.30 -6.15
C ARG A 74 -5.26 29.14 -7.16
N SER A 75 -5.32 28.03 -7.88
CA SER A 75 -6.47 27.64 -8.68
C SER A 75 -7.49 27.00 -7.72
N GLY A 76 -8.26 27.87 -7.07
CA GLY A 76 -9.32 27.45 -6.15
C GLY A 76 -10.12 28.56 -5.49
N GLU A 77 -9.98 29.82 -5.89
CA GLU A 77 -10.99 30.83 -5.60
C GLU A 77 -11.93 30.89 -6.82
N VAL A 78 -12.97 30.06 -6.78
CA VAL A 78 -14.12 30.15 -7.69
C VAL A 78 -14.97 31.29 -7.14
N VAL A 79 -14.91 32.45 -7.81
CA VAL A 79 -15.88 33.55 -7.66
C VAL A 79 -17.13 33.25 -8.46
#